data_AF-A0A1G8S941-F1
#
_entry.id   AF-A0A1G8S941-F1
#
_cell.length_a   1.000
_cell.length_b   1.000
_cell.length_c   1.000
_cell.angle_alpha   90.00
_cell.angle_beta   90.00
_cell.angle_gamma   90.00
#
_symmetry.space_group_name_H-M   'P 1'
#
loop_
_entity.id
_entity.type
_entity.pdbx_description
1 polymer ?
#
loop_
_entity_poly.entity_id
_entity_poly.type
_entity_poly.pdbx_seq_one_letter_code
_entity_poly.pdbx_strand_id
1 'polypeptide(L)'
;MGSEAMRRPGDSTPDEASVTFSASGTAAPDPTDSDAVFSAADVARMIDRMAHQILEKTGGADGVVLMGIPTGGVPLARRLAARIAAFEPVEVGIGCLDITLYRDDLRLRGVRALAETVEPRGGIEGKLVILVDDVLFSGRTIRAALDALRELGRPRAVQLAVLVDRGHRELPIRADYVGKNLPTSPSQQVRVEFAETAGADGVYLRPGNADKPADSTAATTVPDPKPDTANGSHPEESN
;
A
#
# COMPACT_ATOMS: atom_id res chain seq x y z
N MET A 1 47.61 -29.15 14.77
CA MET A 1 47.48 -30.44 15.47
C MET A 1 48.00 -30.18 16.88
N GLY A 2 47.22 -30.02 17.94
CA GLY A 2 46.01 -30.72 18.33
C GLY A 2 46.31 -31.27 19.74
N SER A 3 45.68 -30.72 20.77
CA SER A 3 45.24 -31.45 21.98
C SER A 3 44.64 -30.47 22.99
N GLU A 4 43.31 -30.49 23.05
CA GLU A 4 42.53 -30.26 24.26
C GLU A 4 43.01 -31.19 25.40
N ALA A 5 42.94 -30.71 26.63
CA ALA A 5 42.06 -31.30 27.64
C ALA A 5 42.10 -30.50 28.96
N MET A 6 40.90 -30.33 29.51
CA MET A 6 40.53 -30.73 30.87
C MET A 6 39.87 -29.64 31.72
N ARG A 7 38.78 -30.06 32.35
CA ARG A 7 37.66 -29.29 32.90
C ARG A 7 37.94 -28.72 34.30
N ARG A 8 37.10 -27.72 34.62
CA ARG A 8 36.89 -26.98 35.88
C ARG A 8 36.62 -27.87 37.10
N PRO A 9 36.70 -27.31 38.32
CA PRO A 9 35.43 -27.01 39.02
C PRO A 9 35.45 -25.76 39.93
N GLY A 10 34.26 -25.22 40.19
CA GLY A 10 33.94 -24.59 41.48
C GLY A 10 33.90 -23.06 41.51
N ASP A 11 32.86 -22.47 40.92
CA ASP A 11 32.29 -21.22 41.47
C ASP A 11 30.89 -21.58 41.96
N SER A 12 30.70 -21.46 43.28
CA SER A 12 29.45 -21.70 43.99
C SER A 12 28.86 -20.35 44.39
N THR A 13 27.69 -20.08 43.83
CA THR A 13 26.67 -19.09 44.21
C THR A 13 26.27 -19.22 45.70
N PRO A 14 25.36 -18.40 46.30
CA PRO A 14 24.46 -17.37 45.71
C PRO A 14 24.32 -16.06 46.55
N ASP A 15 23.69 -15.02 45.99
CA ASP A 15 22.49 -14.44 46.64
C ASP A 15 21.64 -13.62 45.65
N GLU A 16 20.34 -13.82 45.76
CA GLU A 16 19.27 -13.31 44.93
C GLU A 16 18.77 -11.96 45.45
N ALA A 17 18.57 -10.99 44.56
CA ALA A 17 17.63 -9.90 44.80
C ALA A 17 16.95 -9.55 43.49
N SER A 18 15.82 -10.22 43.28
CA SER A 18 14.81 -9.95 42.29
C SER A 18 14.18 -8.57 42.48
N VAL A 19 14.11 -7.78 41.41
CA VAL A 19 13.08 -6.75 41.28
C VAL A 19 12.43 -6.92 39.91
N THR A 20 11.28 -7.57 39.95
CA THR A 20 10.28 -7.67 38.90
C THR A 20 9.63 -6.31 38.64
N PHE A 21 9.46 -5.96 37.37
CA PHE A 21 8.37 -5.09 36.94
C PHE A 21 7.71 -5.71 35.71
N SER A 22 6.52 -6.27 35.92
CA SER A 22 5.63 -6.76 34.86
C SER A 22 4.68 -5.66 34.41
N ALA A 23 4.79 -5.36 33.12
CA ALA A 23 3.78 -5.07 32.10
C ALA A 23 2.46 -4.37 32.46
N SER A 24 2.17 -3.31 31.69
CA SER A 24 0.86 -3.14 31.05
C SER A 24 1.00 -2.19 29.85
N GLY A 25 1.06 -2.77 28.66
CA GLY A 25 1.03 -2.07 27.38
C GLY A 25 0.70 -3.10 26.33
N THR A 26 -0.61 -3.36 26.16
CA THR A 26 -1.17 -4.27 25.15
C THR A 26 -0.84 -3.75 23.76
N ALA A 27 0.34 -4.11 23.25
CA ALA A 27 0.58 -4.17 21.82
C ALA A 27 -0.34 -5.26 21.26
N ALA A 28 -1.21 -4.88 20.33
CA ALA A 28 -2.04 -5.83 19.61
C ALA A 28 -1.14 -6.90 18.96
N PRO A 29 -1.54 -8.17 18.94
CA PRO A 29 -0.74 -9.23 18.35
C PRO A 29 -0.46 -8.90 16.86
N ASP A 30 0.79 -9.06 16.44
CA ASP A 30 1.17 -9.08 15.03
C ASP A 30 0.32 -10.14 14.31
N PRO A 31 -0.31 -9.84 13.17
CA PRO A 31 -1.14 -10.79 12.46
C PRO A 31 -0.26 -11.93 11.94
N THR A 32 -0.35 -13.10 12.58
CA THR A 32 0.13 -14.35 12.01
C THR A 32 -0.67 -14.68 10.75
N ASP A 33 -0.04 -15.39 9.80
CA ASP A 33 -0.60 -15.88 8.52
C ASP A 33 -1.96 -16.63 8.68
N SER A 34 -2.35 -17.00 9.90
CA SER A 34 -3.62 -17.66 10.25
C SER A 34 -4.89 -16.83 10.02
N ASP A 35 -4.79 -15.50 10.03
CA ASP A 35 -5.97 -14.61 10.00
C ASP A 35 -6.24 -14.00 8.61
N ALA A 36 -5.38 -14.31 7.63
CA ALA A 36 -5.53 -13.82 6.26
C ALA A 36 -6.64 -14.59 5.53
N VAL A 37 -7.52 -13.86 4.83
CA VAL A 37 -8.47 -14.44 3.89
C VAL A 37 -7.76 -14.89 2.61
N PHE A 38 -6.70 -14.17 2.23
CA PHE A 38 -5.79 -14.57 1.16
C PHE A 38 -4.36 -14.43 1.65
N SER A 39 -3.62 -15.54 1.60
CA SER A 39 -2.21 -15.62 1.98
C SER A 39 -1.30 -14.89 0.98
N ALA A 40 -0.02 -14.72 1.33
CA ALA A 40 1.00 -14.21 0.41
C ALA A 40 1.04 -14.99 -0.92
N ALA A 41 0.92 -16.32 -0.86
CA ALA A 41 0.91 -17.18 -2.05
C ALA A 41 -0.35 -17.00 -2.91
N ASP A 42 -1.50 -16.68 -2.29
CA ASP A 42 -2.71 -16.32 -3.03
C ASP A 42 -2.53 -14.97 -3.74
N VAL A 43 -2.01 -13.95 -3.04
CA VAL A 43 -1.76 -12.61 -3.60
C VAL A 43 -0.81 -12.70 -4.79
N ALA A 44 0.29 -13.44 -4.67
CA ALA A 44 1.24 -13.64 -5.77
C ALA A 44 0.57 -14.25 -7.01
N ARG A 45 -0.29 -15.28 -6.83
CA ARG A 45 -1.04 -15.90 -7.93
C ARG A 45 -2.09 -14.96 -8.55
N MET A 46 -2.72 -14.11 -7.74
CA MET A 46 -3.67 -13.10 -8.25
C MET A 46 -2.95 -12.10 -9.15
N ILE A 47 -1.79 -11.58 -8.71
CA ILE A 47 -0.99 -10.63 -9.48
C ILE A 47 -0.51 -11.27 -10.79
N ASP A 48 -0.04 -12.53 -10.75
CA ASP A 48 0.37 -13.26 -11.97
C ASP A 48 -0.77 -13.38 -12.98
N ARG A 49 -1.97 -13.75 -12.51
CA ARG A 49 -3.13 -13.85 -13.37
C ARG A 49 -3.53 -12.49 -13.94
N MET A 50 -3.53 -11.44 -13.12
CA MET A 50 -3.86 -10.09 -13.57
C MET A 50 -2.88 -9.59 -14.64
N ALA A 51 -1.58 -9.85 -14.47
CA ALA A 51 -0.56 -9.49 -15.46
C ALA A 51 -0.79 -10.20 -16.82
N HIS A 52 -1.11 -11.50 -16.81
CA HIS A 52 -1.50 -12.20 -18.05
C HIS A 52 -2.77 -11.62 -18.67
N GLN A 53 -3.80 -11.34 -17.86
CA GLN A 53 -5.05 -10.76 -18.35
C GLN A 53 -4.84 -9.38 -18.98
N ILE A 54 -3.95 -8.55 -18.42
CA ILE A 54 -3.57 -7.27 -19.01
C ILE A 54 -2.97 -7.52 -20.39
N LEU A 55 -1.91 -8.33 -20.47
CA LEU A 55 -1.23 -8.65 -21.74
C LEU A 55 -2.19 -9.17 -22.82
N GLU A 56 -3.06 -10.11 -22.47
CA GLU A 56 -4.04 -10.68 -23.39
C GLU A 56 -5.05 -9.63 -23.88
N LYS A 57 -5.61 -8.83 -22.97
CA LYS A 57 -6.66 -7.85 -23.29
C LYS A 57 -6.12 -6.63 -24.04
N THR A 58 -4.87 -6.26 -23.81
CA THR A 58 -4.22 -5.11 -24.48
C THR A 58 -3.48 -5.50 -25.76
N GLY A 59 -3.29 -6.80 -26.02
CA GLY A 59 -2.56 -7.30 -27.18
C GLY A 59 -1.04 -7.07 -27.06
N GLY A 60 -0.49 -7.28 -25.86
CA GLY A 60 0.86 -6.90 -25.46
C GLY A 60 0.88 -5.63 -24.61
N ALA A 61 2.05 -5.23 -24.09
CA ALA A 61 2.16 -4.06 -23.19
C ALA A 61 2.64 -2.76 -23.87
N ASP A 62 2.73 -2.72 -25.21
CA ASP A 62 3.15 -1.52 -25.91
C ASP A 62 2.12 -0.37 -25.73
N GLY A 63 2.63 0.81 -25.35
CA GLY A 63 1.80 1.97 -25.03
C GLY A 63 0.91 1.82 -23.78
N VAL A 64 1.15 0.81 -22.94
CA VAL A 64 0.47 0.63 -21.64
C VAL A 64 1.22 1.40 -20.55
N VAL A 65 0.46 2.07 -19.68
CA VAL A 65 0.96 2.73 -18.47
C VAL A 65 0.17 2.26 -17.27
N LEU A 66 0.85 1.93 -16.17
CA LEU A 66 0.23 1.66 -14.88
C LEU A 66 0.36 2.89 -13.98
N MET A 67 -0.77 3.43 -13.53
CA MET A 67 -0.83 4.54 -12.58
C MET A 67 -1.35 4.04 -11.24
N GLY A 68 -0.46 3.88 -10.26
CA GLY A 68 -0.84 3.46 -8.92
C GLY A 68 -1.45 4.60 -8.10
N ILE A 69 -2.57 4.33 -7.44
CA ILE A 69 -3.19 5.27 -6.49
C ILE A 69 -2.63 4.99 -5.08
N PRO A 70 -2.07 5.99 -4.38
CA PRO A 70 -1.57 5.80 -3.02
C PRO A 70 -2.66 5.38 -2.01
N THR A 71 -2.34 4.55 -1.02
CA THR A 71 -1.02 3.96 -0.71
C THR A 71 -0.84 2.54 -1.24
N GLY A 72 -1.93 1.77 -1.39
CA GLY A 72 -1.89 0.36 -1.78
C GLY A 72 -1.77 0.09 -3.28
N GLY A 73 -2.24 1.01 -4.13
CA GLY A 73 -2.17 0.86 -5.58
C GLY A 73 -0.76 0.97 -6.16
N VAL A 74 0.14 1.73 -5.52
CA VAL A 74 1.52 1.93 -6.00
C VAL A 74 2.37 0.65 -5.90
N PRO A 75 2.44 -0.07 -4.76
CA PRO A 75 3.08 -1.38 -4.68
C PRO A 75 2.51 -2.37 -5.71
N LEU A 76 1.18 -2.42 -5.84
CA LEU A 76 0.53 -3.30 -6.80
C LEU A 76 0.90 -2.99 -8.24
N ALA A 77 0.94 -1.71 -8.64
CA ALA A 77 1.34 -1.28 -9.97
C ALA A 77 2.77 -1.71 -10.30
N ARG A 78 3.70 -1.53 -9.36
CA ARG A 78 5.10 -1.96 -9.51
C ARG A 78 5.22 -3.46 -9.69
N ARG A 79 4.49 -4.24 -8.88
CA ARG A 79 4.48 -5.71 -9.00
C ARG A 79 3.87 -6.19 -10.31
N LEU A 80 2.78 -5.58 -10.76
CA LEU A 80 2.17 -5.89 -12.06
C LEU A 80 3.14 -5.61 -13.20
N ALA A 81 3.81 -4.45 -13.20
CA ALA A 81 4.82 -4.13 -14.22
C ALA A 81 5.98 -5.13 -14.22
N ALA A 82 6.49 -5.52 -13.05
CA ALA A 82 7.54 -6.52 -12.92
C ALA A 82 7.11 -7.89 -13.47
N ARG A 83 5.86 -8.31 -13.20
CA ARG A 83 5.31 -9.56 -13.75
C ARG A 83 5.10 -9.49 -15.26
N ILE A 84 4.57 -8.37 -15.78
CA ILE A 84 4.42 -8.16 -17.22
C ILE A 84 5.78 -8.26 -17.92
N ALA A 85 6.80 -7.56 -17.40
CA ALA A 85 8.16 -7.60 -17.96
C ALA A 85 8.81 -8.99 -17.91
N ALA A 86 8.41 -9.83 -16.95
CA ALA A 86 8.87 -11.22 -16.86
C ALA A 86 8.22 -12.14 -17.91
N PHE A 87 7.00 -11.83 -18.36
CA PHE A 87 6.27 -12.61 -19.36
C PHE A 87 6.54 -12.12 -20.79
N GLU A 88 6.74 -10.82 -20.97
CA GLU A 88 7.05 -10.19 -22.24
C GLU A 88 8.14 -9.12 -22.02
N PRO A 89 9.24 -9.10 -22.80
CA PRO A 89 10.36 -8.19 -22.57
C PRO A 89 10.06 -6.76 -23.05
N VAL A 90 9.09 -6.11 -22.40
CA VAL A 90 8.61 -4.76 -22.68
C VAL A 90 8.66 -3.91 -21.41
N GLU A 91 9.08 -2.66 -21.55
CA GLU A 91 9.12 -1.70 -20.44
C GLU A 91 7.76 -1.02 -20.30
N VAL A 92 7.03 -1.32 -19.23
CA VAL A 92 5.75 -0.69 -18.92
C VAL A 92 5.99 0.60 -18.13
N GLY A 93 5.40 1.70 -18.57
CA GLY A 93 5.49 2.97 -17.82
C GLY A 93 4.75 2.87 -16.49
N ILE A 94 5.40 3.25 -15.40
CA ILE A 94 4.80 3.23 -14.04
C ILE A 94 4.79 4.65 -13.49
N GLY A 95 3.66 5.06 -12.94
CA GLY A 95 3.52 6.33 -12.24
C GLY A 95 2.72 6.20 -10.94
N CYS A 96 2.67 7.31 -10.22
CA CYS A 96 1.90 7.49 -8.98
C CYS A 96 0.93 8.65 -9.20
N LEU A 97 -0.34 8.47 -8.86
CA LEU A 97 -1.36 9.51 -8.98
C LEU A 97 -1.90 9.85 -7.60
N ASP A 98 -1.45 10.96 -7.01
CA ASP A 98 -2.07 11.47 -5.79
C ASP A 98 -3.42 12.09 -6.12
N ILE A 99 -4.45 11.60 -5.43
CA ILE A 99 -5.83 12.01 -5.62
C ILE A 99 -6.35 12.84 -4.44
N THR A 100 -5.49 13.13 -3.46
CA THR A 100 -5.91 13.70 -2.18
C THR A 100 -6.73 14.97 -2.38
N LEU A 101 -6.31 15.88 -3.27
CA LEU A 101 -7.01 17.14 -3.56
C LEU A 101 -8.31 16.99 -4.37
N TYR A 102 -8.58 15.82 -4.93
CA TYR A 102 -9.71 15.54 -5.82
C TYR A 102 -10.84 14.78 -5.13
N ARG A 103 -10.64 14.37 -3.88
CA ARG A 103 -11.66 13.66 -3.11
C ARG A 103 -12.81 14.60 -2.74
N ASP A 104 -14.04 14.11 -2.90
CA ASP A 104 -15.26 14.86 -2.59
C ASP A 104 -15.59 14.92 -1.08
N ASP A 105 -14.88 14.13 -0.26
CA ASP A 105 -15.09 14.00 1.18
C ASP A 105 -14.03 14.73 2.04
N LEU A 106 -13.21 15.60 1.44
CA LEU A 106 -12.13 16.34 2.13
C LEU A 106 -12.60 17.12 3.36
N ARG A 107 -13.80 17.71 3.30
CA ARG A 107 -14.39 18.47 4.41
C ARG A 107 -14.84 17.59 5.58
N LEU A 108 -15.09 16.30 5.34
CA LEU A 108 -15.65 15.36 6.30
C LEU A 108 -14.57 14.51 6.97
N ARG A 109 -13.41 14.28 6.33
CA ARG A 109 -12.45 13.25 6.75
C ARG A 109 -11.06 13.77 7.15
N GLY A 110 -10.88 15.09 7.18
CA GLY A 110 -9.58 15.71 7.50
C GLY A 110 -8.57 15.54 6.35
N VAL A 111 -7.50 16.35 6.40
CA VAL A 111 -6.49 16.37 5.34
C VAL A 111 -5.54 15.18 5.53
N ARG A 112 -5.47 14.28 4.54
CA ARG A 112 -4.38 13.30 4.46
C ARG A 112 -3.08 14.00 4.04
N ALA A 113 -1.94 13.47 4.47
CA ALA A 113 -0.66 13.89 3.92
C ALA A 113 -0.67 13.70 2.40
N LEU A 114 -0.28 14.75 1.67
CA LEU A 114 -0.16 14.70 0.21
C LEU A 114 0.92 13.68 -0.16
N ALA A 115 0.61 12.85 -1.14
CA ALA A 115 1.62 12.06 -1.83
C ALA A 115 2.12 12.83 -3.05
N GLU A 116 3.32 12.51 -3.52
CA GLU A 116 3.81 13.07 -4.78
C GLU A 116 3.17 12.34 -5.96
N THR A 117 2.59 13.10 -6.89
CA THR A 117 2.22 12.58 -8.20
C THR A 117 3.48 12.45 -9.04
N VAL A 118 3.75 11.23 -9.51
CA VAL A 118 4.93 10.91 -10.32
C VAL A 118 4.46 10.45 -11.68
N GLU A 119 4.77 11.22 -12.71
CA GLU A 119 4.45 10.85 -14.08
C GLU A 119 5.35 9.71 -14.59
N PRO A 120 4.79 8.78 -15.39
CA PRO A 120 5.56 7.72 -16.02
C PRO A 120 6.49 8.30 -17.10
N ARG A 121 7.55 7.57 -17.42
CA ARG A 121 8.46 7.95 -18.51
C ARG A 121 7.69 8.10 -19.83
N GLY A 122 7.82 9.27 -20.46
CA GLY A 122 7.11 9.62 -21.69
C GLY A 122 5.62 9.94 -21.50
N GLY A 123 5.17 10.26 -20.28
CA GLY A 123 3.82 10.78 -19.99
C GLY A 123 2.69 9.80 -20.26
N ILE A 124 1.45 10.31 -20.27
CA ILE A 124 0.21 9.53 -20.48
C ILE A 124 -0.52 9.83 -21.79
N GLU A 125 -0.05 10.82 -22.56
CA GLU A 125 -0.72 11.31 -23.77
C GLU A 125 -0.87 10.21 -24.83
N GLY A 126 -2.11 9.97 -25.29
CA GLY A 126 -2.42 8.95 -26.29
C GLY A 126 -2.19 7.50 -25.85
N LYS A 127 -1.80 7.26 -24.59
CA LYS A 127 -1.51 5.92 -24.05
C LYS A 127 -2.74 5.24 -23.48
N LEU A 128 -2.66 3.93 -23.29
CA LEU A 128 -3.63 3.19 -22.47
C LEU A 128 -3.17 3.28 -21.01
N VAL A 129 -3.91 4.02 -20.20
CA VAL A 129 -3.64 4.13 -18.76
C VAL A 129 -4.47 3.10 -18.00
N ILE A 130 -3.84 2.28 -17.18
CA ILE A 130 -4.48 1.39 -16.23
C ILE A 130 -4.28 2.01 -14.84
N LEU A 131 -5.36 2.52 -14.26
CA LEU A 131 -5.39 2.91 -12.85
C LEU A 131 -5.29 1.65 -12.00
N VAL A 132 -4.47 1.67 -10.97
CA VAL A 132 -4.22 0.52 -10.09
C VAL A 132 -4.55 0.90 -8.66
N ASP A 133 -5.41 0.11 -8.01
CA ASP A 133 -5.81 0.29 -6.61
C ASP A 133 -5.83 -1.06 -5.89
N ASP A 134 -5.71 -1.06 -4.56
CA ASP A 134 -5.71 -2.31 -3.79
C ASP A 134 -7.13 -2.88 -3.63
N VAL A 135 -8.10 -2.03 -3.31
CA VAL A 135 -9.49 -2.42 -3.01
C VAL A 135 -10.49 -1.50 -3.72
N LEU A 136 -11.35 -2.08 -4.56
CA LEU A 136 -12.51 -1.37 -5.12
C LEU A 136 -13.75 -1.52 -4.22
N PHE A 137 -14.21 -0.39 -3.67
CA PHE A 137 -15.40 -0.28 -2.82
C PHE A 137 -16.49 0.58 -3.47
N SER A 138 -16.74 1.81 -2.98
CA SER A 138 -17.79 2.72 -3.48
C SER A 138 -17.53 3.23 -4.89
N GLY A 139 -16.26 3.33 -5.29
CA GLY A 139 -15.78 3.88 -6.55
C GLY A 139 -15.33 5.36 -6.47
N ARG A 140 -15.47 6.02 -5.32
CA ARG A 140 -15.12 7.45 -5.17
C ARG A 140 -13.64 7.74 -5.38
N THR A 141 -12.76 6.88 -4.86
CA THR A 141 -11.30 6.93 -5.10
C THR A 141 -10.98 6.96 -6.60
N ILE A 142 -11.61 6.07 -7.38
CA ILE A 142 -11.40 5.99 -8.82
C ILE A 142 -11.99 7.20 -9.53
N ARG A 143 -13.13 7.72 -9.08
CA ARG A 143 -13.71 8.96 -9.64
C ARG A 143 -12.75 10.14 -9.48
N ALA A 144 -12.18 10.30 -8.29
CA ALA A 144 -11.17 11.32 -7.99
C ALA A 144 -9.89 11.12 -8.83
N ALA A 145 -9.45 9.86 -9.00
CA ALA A 145 -8.33 9.52 -9.87
C ALA A 145 -8.59 9.92 -11.34
N LEU A 146 -9.80 9.71 -11.85
CA LEU A 146 -10.17 10.14 -13.19
C LEU A 146 -10.15 11.67 -13.35
N ASP A 147 -10.47 12.42 -12.30
CA ASP A 147 -10.33 13.89 -12.33
C ASP A 147 -8.86 14.32 -12.30
N ALA A 148 -8.04 13.75 -11.41
CA ALA A 148 -6.61 14.02 -11.31
C ALA A 148 -5.86 13.70 -12.61
N LEU A 149 -6.20 12.58 -13.25
CA LEU A 149 -5.57 12.14 -14.50
C LEU A 149 -5.77 13.16 -15.64
N ARG A 150 -6.86 13.94 -15.63
CA ARG A 150 -7.13 14.96 -16.66
C ARG A 150 -6.19 16.16 -16.56
N GLU A 151 -5.54 16.39 -15.44
CA GLU A 151 -4.54 17.46 -15.33
C GLU A 151 -3.18 17.03 -15.90
N LEU A 152 -2.89 15.72 -15.92
CA LEU A 152 -1.63 15.18 -16.43
C LEU A 152 -1.60 15.00 -17.96
N GLY A 153 -2.75 14.81 -18.61
CA GLY A 153 -2.78 14.62 -20.07
C GLY A 153 -4.09 14.02 -20.59
N ARG A 154 -4.04 13.51 -21.82
CA ARG A 154 -5.18 12.89 -22.50
C ARG A 154 -4.82 11.45 -22.91
N PRO A 155 -5.08 10.46 -22.05
CA PRO A 155 -4.92 9.06 -22.43
C PRO A 155 -5.92 8.68 -23.53
N ARG A 156 -5.55 7.73 -24.39
CA ARG A 156 -6.44 7.16 -25.42
C ARG A 156 -7.60 6.41 -24.77
N ALA A 157 -7.31 5.72 -23.67
CA ALA A 157 -8.29 4.99 -22.89
C ALA A 157 -7.81 4.87 -21.44
N VAL A 158 -8.75 4.72 -20.51
CA VAL A 158 -8.48 4.47 -19.10
C VAL A 158 -9.17 3.17 -18.70
N GLN A 159 -8.41 2.27 -18.07
CA GLN A 159 -8.89 1.01 -17.49
C GLN A 159 -8.57 0.97 -16.00
N LEU A 160 -9.14 0.00 -15.30
CA LEU A 160 -8.94 -0.16 -13.86
C LEU A 160 -8.53 -1.59 -13.49
N ALA A 161 -7.43 -1.73 -12.77
CA ALA A 161 -6.98 -2.97 -12.16
C ALA A 161 -7.04 -2.86 -10.64
N VAL A 162 -7.70 -3.83 -9.98
CA VAL A 162 -7.75 -3.90 -8.51
C VAL A 162 -7.44 -5.29 -8.01
N LEU A 163 -6.74 -5.37 -6.87
CA LEU A 163 -6.46 -6.67 -6.26
C LEU A 163 -7.76 -7.29 -5.73
N VAL A 164 -8.57 -6.51 -5.01
CA VAL A 164 -9.84 -6.98 -4.44
C VAL A 164 -11.00 -6.10 -4.86
N ASP A 165 -12.07 -6.71 -5.34
CA ASP A 165 -13.37 -6.07 -5.48
C ASP A 165 -14.31 -6.54 -4.38
N ARG A 166 -14.75 -5.61 -3.54
CA ARG A 166 -15.60 -5.93 -2.37
C ARG A 166 -17.07 -5.55 -2.53
N GLY A 167 -17.49 -5.08 -3.71
CA GLY A 167 -18.84 -4.64 -4.01
C GLY A 167 -19.21 -3.27 -3.42
N HIS A 168 -20.52 -3.06 -3.18
CA HIS A 168 -21.10 -1.83 -2.58
C HIS A 168 -20.83 -0.53 -3.36
N ARG A 169 -21.01 -0.59 -4.68
CA ARG A 169 -20.83 0.57 -5.55
C ARG A 169 -21.83 1.68 -5.25
N GLU A 170 -21.31 2.90 -5.13
CA GLU A 170 -22.10 4.14 -5.12
C GLU A 170 -22.01 4.87 -6.46
N LEU A 171 -20.96 4.57 -7.24
CA LEU A 171 -20.74 5.09 -8.58
C LEU A 171 -20.74 3.94 -9.59
N PRO A 172 -21.14 4.17 -10.86
CA PRO A 172 -21.18 3.14 -11.91
C PRO A 172 -19.77 2.78 -12.44
N ILE A 173 -18.84 2.49 -11.54
CA ILE A 173 -17.43 2.19 -11.82
C ILE A 173 -17.19 0.70 -11.60
N ARG A 174 -16.56 0.06 -12.59
CA ARG A 174 -16.16 -1.35 -12.54
C ARG A 174 -14.68 -1.47 -12.90
N ALA A 175 -14.02 -2.46 -12.31
CA ALA A 175 -12.67 -2.82 -12.69
C ALA A 175 -12.67 -3.70 -13.94
N ASP A 176 -11.68 -3.48 -14.79
CA ASP A 176 -11.36 -4.30 -15.94
C ASP A 176 -10.60 -5.57 -15.55
N TYR A 177 -9.77 -5.47 -14.51
CA TYR A 177 -8.94 -6.55 -13.99
C TYR A 177 -9.16 -6.67 -12.49
N VAL A 178 -9.53 -7.87 -12.04
CA VAL A 178 -9.84 -8.13 -10.62
C VAL A 178 -9.05 -9.35 -10.16
N GLY A 179 -8.24 -9.17 -9.11
CA GLY A 179 -7.52 -10.27 -8.45
C GLY A 179 -8.49 -11.21 -7.73
N LYS A 180 -9.46 -10.68 -7.00
CA LYS A 180 -10.56 -11.48 -6.44
C LYS A 180 -11.80 -10.65 -6.15
N ASN A 181 -12.96 -11.22 -6.43
CA ASN A 181 -14.22 -10.74 -5.88
C ASN A 181 -14.40 -11.32 -4.48
N LEU A 182 -14.51 -10.45 -3.48
CA LEU A 182 -14.72 -10.82 -2.08
C LEU A 182 -16.01 -10.17 -1.58
N PRO A 183 -17.15 -10.87 -1.60
CA PRO A 183 -18.40 -10.35 -1.04
C PRO A 183 -18.22 -10.00 0.44
N THR A 184 -18.61 -8.79 0.82
CA THR A 184 -18.51 -8.30 2.21
C THR A 184 -19.83 -7.71 2.67
N SER A 185 -20.04 -7.57 3.98
CA SER A 185 -21.04 -6.63 4.48
C SER A 185 -20.53 -5.18 4.35
N PRO A 186 -21.42 -4.17 4.32
CA PRO A 186 -21.01 -2.76 4.35
C PRO A 186 -20.16 -2.41 5.58
N SER A 187 -20.43 -3.09 6.70
CA SER A 187 -19.70 -2.89 7.95
C SER A 187 -18.34 -3.55 7.95
N GLN A 188 -18.03 -4.54 7.10
CA GLN A 188 -16.69 -5.14 7.09
C GLN A 188 -15.64 -4.20 6.47
N GLN A 189 -14.37 -4.42 6.79
CA GLN A 189 -13.24 -3.71 6.19
C GLN A 189 -12.26 -4.70 5.59
N VAL A 190 -11.88 -4.47 4.34
CA VAL A 190 -10.82 -5.23 3.66
C VAL A 190 -9.53 -4.45 3.83
N ARG A 191 -8.48 -5.11 4.31
CA ARG A 191 -7.14 -4.55 4.41
C ARG A 191 -6.21 -5.39 3.56
N VAL A 192 -5.51 -4.75 2.63
CA VAL A 192 -4.46 -5.37 1.82
C VAL A 192 -3.12 -4.92 2.41
N GLU A 193 -2.23 -5.87 2.58
CA GLU A 193 -0.86 -5.63 3.02
C GLU A 193 0.11 -6.13 1.95
N PHE A 194 1.13 -5.32 1.70
CA PHE A 194 2.23 -5.64 0.81
C PHE A 194 3.54 -5.59 1.60
N ALA A 195 4.43 -6.54 1.36
CA ALA A 195 5.70 -6.68 2.05
C ALA A 195 6.54 -5.39 2.05
N GLU A 196 6.49 -4.59 0.99
CA GLU A 196 7.22 -3.32 0.85
C GLU A 196 6.74 -2.23 1.83
N THR A 197 5.52 -2.36 2.36
CA THR A 197 4.88 -1.36 3.21
C THR A 197 4.57 -1.86 4.62
N ALA A 198 4.29 -3.15 4.78
CA ALA A 198 3.82 -3.75 6.03
C ALA A 198 4.64 -4.97 6.48
N GLY A 199 5.67 -5.38 5.72
CA GLY A 199 6.53 -6.52 6.06
C GLY A 199 5.98 -7.90 5.68
N ALA A 200 4.70 -8.01 5.34
CA ALA A 200 4.08 -9.23 4.82
C ALA A 200 3.07 -8.94 3.70
N ASP A 201 2.81 -9.96 2.87
CA ASP A 201 1.73 -9.95 1.90
C ASP A 201 0.50 -10.65 2.46
N GLY A 202 -0.66 -10.02 2.32
CA GLY A 202 -1.90 -10.66 2.74
C GLY A 202 -3.14 -9.80 2.49
N VAL A 203 -4.29 -10.45 2.47
CA VAL A 203 -5.59 -9.77 2.49
C VAL A 203 -6.35 -10.22 3.72
N TYR A 204 -6.77 -9.26 4.52
CA TYR A 204 -7.44 -9.48 5.80
C TYR A 204 -8.84 -8.88 5.76
N LEU A 205 -9.80 -9.57 6.36
CA LEU A 205 -11.17 -9.10 6.52
C LEU A 205 -11.43 -8.84 8.00
N ARG A 206 -11.69 -7.59 8.36
CA ARG A 206 -12.00 -7.19 9.73
C ARG A 206 -13.48 -6.83 9.86
N PRO A 207 -14.14 -7.11 10.99
CA PRO A 207 -15.38 -6.44 11.34
C PRO A 207 -15.08 -4.93 11.41
N GLY A 208 -15.82 -4.10 10.70
CA GLY A 208 -15.62 -2.66 10.82
C GLY A 208 -16.26 -2.13 12.08
N ASN A 209 -15.60 -1.15 12.66
CA ASN A 209 -16.08 -0.46 13.83
C ASN A 209 -17.24 0.45 13.42
N ALA A 210 -18.38 0.38 14.11
CA ALA A 210 -19.60 1.12 13.77
C ALA A 210 -19.41 2.65 13.68
N ASP A 211 -18.31 3.16 14.23
CA ASP A 211 -17.98 4.59 14.30
C ASP A 211 -17.00 5.10 13.23
N LYS A 212 -16.53 4.27 12.27
CA LYS A 212 -15.57 4.73 11.24
C LYS A 212 -16.01 4.38 9.81
N PRO A 213 -16.16 5.37 8.91
CA PRO A 213 -16.57 5.08 7.54
C PRO A 213 -15.53 4.23 6.80
N ALA A 214 -16.01 3.23 6.05
CA ALA A 214 -15.27 2.07 5.53
C ALA A 214 -14.16 2.35 4.49
N ASP A 215 -13.88 3.61 4.16
CA ASP A 215 -12.87 4.04 3.19
C ASP A 215 -11.60 4.60 3.87
N SER A 216 -11.35 4.20 5.13
CA SER A 216 -10.15 4.59 5.90
C SER A 216 -9.09 3.48 5.92
N THR A 217 -8.48 3.17 4.78
CA THR A 217 -7.28 2.34 4.73
C THR A 217 -6.10 3.13 5.30
N ALA A 218 -5.84 2.99 6.61
CA ALA A 218 -4.67 3.47 7.37
C ALA A 218 -3.98 4.75 6.86
N ALA A 219 -4.28 5.89 7.48
CA ALA A 219 -3.30 6.97 7.54
C ALA A 219 -2.18 6.52 8.50
N THR A 220 -0.98 6.27 7.98
CA THR A 220 0.21 6.22 8.82
C THR A 220 0.44 7.63 9.35
N THR A 221 0.14 7.84 10.62
CA THR A 221 0.49 9.06 11.34
C THR A 221 2.01 9.10 11.45
N VAL A 222 2.66 9.99 10.70
CA VAL A 222 4.05 10.36 10.95
C VAL A 222 4.07 11.16 12.27
N PRO A 223 4.87 10.78 13.28
CA PRO A 223 4.98 11.57 14.49
C PRO A 223 5.58 12.94 14.18
N ASP A 224 5.06 13.98 14.84
CA ASP A 224 5.51 15.36 14.70
C ASP A 224 7.04 15.48 14.76
N PRO A 225 7.69 16.26 13.87
CA PRO A 225 9.09 16.58 14.05
C PRO A 225 9.25 17.39 15.35
N LYS A 226 10.04 16.87 16.28
CA LYS A 226 10.45 17.62 17.48
C LYS A 226 11.04 18.97 17.04
N PRO A 227 10.71 20.07 17.74
CA PRO A 227 11.33 21.35 17.44
C PRO A 227 12.83 21.27 17.70
N ASP A 228 13.62 21.56 16.66
CA ASP A 228 15.06 21.77 16.77
C ASP A 228 15.33 22.87 17.80
N THR A 229 15.87 22.45 18.94
CA THR A 229 16.50 23.34 19.90
C THR A 229 18.00 23.28 19.65
N ALA A 230 18.44 24.02 18.63
CA ALA A 230 19.86 24.26 18.37
C ALA A 230 20.14 25.77 18.44
N ASN A 231 20.61 26.12 19.63
CA ASN A 231 21.35 27.30 20.04
C ASN A 231 22.32 27.83 18.96
N GLY A 232 22.29 29.13 18.71
CA GLY A 232 23.22 29.84 17.82
C GLY A 232 23.51 31.24 18.35
N SER A 233 24.45 31.31 19.27
CA SER A 233 25.02 32.51 19.88
C SER A 233 25.53 33.49 18.83
N HIS A 234 25.01 34.73 18.82
CA HIS A 234 25.66 35.86 18.16
C HIS A 234 26.74 36.43 19.08
N PRO A 235 28.00 36.57 18.64
CA PRO A 235 28.94 37.46 19.30
C PRO A 235 28.72 38.90 18.81
N GLU A 236 28.83 39.82 19.76
CA GLU A 236 28.82 41.28 19.60
C GLU A 236 29.96 41.76 18.68
N GLU A 237 29.68 42.79 17.87
CA GLU A 237 30.70 43.77 17.50
C GLU A 237 30.07 45.15 17.23
N SER A 238 30.59 46.14 17.99
CA SER A 238 30.74 47.57 17.69
C SER A 238 29.51 48.48 17.62
N ASN A 239 29.27 49.23 18.71
CA ASN A 239 29.63 50.66 18.80
C ASN A 239 29.71 51.12 20.27
#